data_AF-A0AAD7HF69-F1
#
_entry.id   AF-A0AAD7HF69-F1
#
_cell.length_a   1.000
_cell.length_b   1.000
_cell.length_c   1.000
_cell.angle_alpha   90.00
_cell.angle_beta   90.00
_cell.angle_gamma   90.00
#
_symmetry.space_group_name_H-M   'P 1'
#
loop_
_entity.id
_entity.type
_entity.pdbx_description
1 polymer ?
#
loop_
_entity_poly.entity_id
_entity_poly.type
_entity_poly.pdbx_seq_one_letter_code
_entity_poly.pdbx_strand_id
1 'polypeptide(L)'
;LHGPAGSGKSAVAQSVCQQLKEEGRLGGSFFFKRGHLSRGNVKKLFPTIAYQLSLLLPELKQHISHTVENDPGIVHRSLST
;
A
#
# COMPACT_ATOMS: atom_id res chain seq x y z
N LEU A 1 -4.46 14.81 -7.24
CA LEU A 1 -4.91 15.06 -8.63
C LEU A 1 -6.44 15.11 -8.66
N HIS A 2 -7.03 16.28 -8.90
CA HIS A 2 -8.48 16.44 -9.07
C HIS A 2 -8.81 16.58 -10.56
N GLY A 3 -9.91 15.99 -11.02
CA GLY A 3 -10.32 16.05 -12.41
C GLY A 3 -11.45 15.08 -12.74
N PRO A 4 -12.12 15.24 -13.89
CA PRO A 4 -13.28 14.44 -14.29
C PRO A 4 -13.01 12.93 -14.27
N ALA A 5 -14.03 12.10 -14.03
CA ALA A 5 -13.88 10.65 -14.19
C ALA A 5 -13.39 10.33 -15.62
N GLY A 6 -12.48 9.36 -15.77
CA GLY A 6 -11.86 9.05 -17.06
C GLY A 6 -10.69 9.94 -17.48
N SER A 7 -10.37 11.02 -16.73
CA SER A 7 -9.26 11.94 -17.06
C SER A 7 -7.84 11.38 -16.85
N GLY A 8 -7.68 10.06 -16.71
CA GLY A 8 -6.35 9.43 -16.58
C GLY A 8 -5.63 9.62 -15.24
N LYS A 9 -6.26 10.15 -14.18
CA LYS A 9 -5.58 10.37 -12.87
C LYS A 9 -4.88 9.13 -12.31
N SER A 10 -5.55 7.98 -12.36
CA SER A 10 -4.97 6.71 -11.91
C SER A 10 -3.81 6.28 -12.82
N ALA A 11 -3.89 6.56 -14.12
CA ALA A 11 -2.81 6.28 -15.05
C ALA A 11 -1.57 7.14 -14.73
N VAL A 12 -1.75 8.44 -14.47
CA VAL A 12 -0.64 9.31 -14.03
C VAL A 12 0.01 8.80 -12.75
N ALA A 13 -0.78 8.44 -11.74
CA ALA A 13 -0.25 7.89 -10.49
C ALA A 13 0.51 6.56 -10.73
N GLN A 14 0.01 5.70 -11.62
CA GLN A 14 0.70 4.46 -12.01
C GLN A 14 2.02 4.74 -12.73
N SER A 15 2.05 5.68 -13.68
CA SER A 15 3.26 6.07 -14.40
C SER A 15 4.34 6.60 -13.45
N VAL A 16 3.96 7.45 -12.48
CA VAL A 16 4.90 7.95 -11.46
C VAL A 16 5.44 6.80 -10.60
N CYS A 17 4.58 5.89 -10.14
CA CYS A 17 5.04 4.71 -9.38
C CYS A 17 5.98 3.84 -10.21
N GLN A 18 5.73 3.66 -11.51
CA GLN A 18 6.59 2.89 -12.39
C GLN A 18 7.97 3.55 -12.53
N GLN A 19 8.02 4.85 -12.79
CA GLN A 19 9.29 5.59 -12.88
C GLN A 19 10.09 5.47 -11.58
N LEU A 20 9.45 5.69 -10.42
CA LEU A 20 10.13 5.57 -9.12
C LEU A 20 10.61 4.13 -8.85
N LYS A 21 9.90 3.11 -9.37
CA LYS A 21 10.33 1.72 -9.24
C LYS A 21 11.59 1.46 -10.07
N GLU A 22 11.64 1.97 -11.30
CA GLU A 22 12.79 1.86 -12.19
C GLU A 22 14.02 2.58 -11.61
N GLU A 23 13.80 3.71 -10.92
CA GLU A 23 14.85 4.43 -10.18
C GLU A 23 15.25 3.77 -8.84
N GLY A 24 14.60 2.68 -8.42
CA GLY A 24 14.85 2.03 -7.12
C GLY A 24 14.39 2.88 -5.91
N ARG A 25 13.51 3.86 -6.13
CA ARG A 25 13.04 4.84 -5.13
C ARG A 25 11.59 4.60 -4.68
N LEU A 26 10.90 3.61 -5.24
CA LEU A 26 9.54 3.28 -4.84
C LEU A 26 9.52 2.47 -3.54
N GLY A 27 9.17 3.14 -2.43
CA GLY A 27 8.98 2.47 -1.13
C GLY A 27 7.73 1.59 -1.05
N GLY A 28 6.70 1.90 -1.83
CA GLY A 28 5.45 1.14 -1.86
C GLY A 28 4.36 1.82 -2.69
N SER A 29 3.32 1.07 -3.05
CA SER A 29 2.17 1.60 -3.77
C SER A 29 0.91 0.78 -3.48
N PHE A 30 -0.24 1.46 -3.45
CA PHE A 30 -1.55 0.85 -3.29
C PHE A 30 -2.58 1.64 -4.10
N PHE A 31 -3.38 0.93 -4.89
CA PHE A 31 -4.40 1.53 -5.76
C PHE A 31 -5.79 1.01 -5.41
N PHE A 32 -6.70 1.90 -5.03
CA PHE A 32 -8.10 1.57 -4.80
C PHE A 32 -8.84 1.34 -6.12
N LYS A 33 -9.49 0.19 -6.26
CA LYS A 33 -10.38 -0.11 -7.39
C LYS A 33 -11.85 0.05 -6.96
N ARG A 34 -12.55 1.04 -7.51
CA ARG A 34 -14.01 1.21 -7.31
C ARG A 34 -14.77 0.07 -8.00
N GLY A 35 -15.81 -0.46 -7.36
CA GLY A 35 -16.74 -1.44 -7.94
C GLY A 35 -16.42 -2.93 -7.72
N HIS A 36 -15.42 -3.28 -6.91
CA HIS A 36 -15.14 -4.68 -6.54
C HIS A 36 -15.29 -4.83 -5.02
N LEU A 37 -16.33 -5.53 -4.57
CA LEU A 37 -16.74 -5.71 -3.16
C LEU A 37 -15.65 -6.30 -2.22
N SER A 38 -14.51 -6.74 -2.78
CA SER A 38 -13.37 -7.31 -2.06
C SER A 38 -12.10 -6.42 -2.09
N ARG A 39 -12.03 -5.37 -2.93
CA ARG A 39 -10.80 -4.60 -3.21
C ARG A 39 -10.85 -3.10 -2.90
N GLY A 40 -11.90 -2.65 -2.23
CA GLY A 40 -11.97 -1.32 -1.59
C GLY A 40 -11.64 -1.38 -0.10
N ASN A 41 -11.04 -2.47 0.38
CA ASN A 41 -10.87 -2.70 1.80
C ASN A 41 -9.67 -1.88 2.31
N VAL A 42 -9.94 -0.67 2.79
CA VAL A 42 -8.96 0.24 3.41
C VAL A 42 -8.11 -0.49 4.46
N LYS A 43 -8.66 -1.53 5.09
CA LYS A 43 -7.95 -2.42 6.02
C LYS A 43 -6.68 -3.06 5.43
N LYS A 44 -6.59 -3.21 4.10
CA LYS A 44 -5.40 -3.76 3.42
C LYS A 44 -4.36 -2.71 3.06
N LEU A 45 -4.67 -1.42 3.14
CA LEU A 45 -3.74 -0.35 2.77
C LEU A 45 -2.45 -0.46 3.58
N PHE A 46 -2.55 -0.32 4.91
CA PHE A 46 -1.38 -0.32 5.79
C PHE A 46 -0.61 -1.65 5.80
N PRO A 47 -1.26 -2.82 5.94
CA PRO A 47 -0.54 -4.09 5.86
C PRO A 47 0.19 -4.28 4.53
N THR A 48 -0.38 -3.83 3.42
CA THR A 48 0.27 -3.94 2.10
C THR A 48 1.50 -3.04 2.00
N ILE A 49 1.39 -1.78 2.46
CA ILE A 49 2.54 -0.86 2.46
C ILE A 49 3.63 -1.34 3.42
N ALA A 50 3.27 -1.80 4.62
CA ALA A 50 4.22 -2.34 5.59
C ALA A 50 4.97 -3.55 5.02
N TYR A 51 4.26 -4.47 4.35
CA TYR A 51 4.88 -5.60 3.67
C TYR A 51 5.82 -5.16 2.53
N GLN A 52 5.43 -4.19 1.71
CA GLN A 52 6.30 -3.69 0.65
C GLN A 52 7.58 -3.06 1.22
N LEU A 53 7.47 -2.28 2.30
CA LEU A 53 8.62 -1.67 2.97
C LEU A 53 9.52 -2.70 3.63
N SER A 54 8.98 -3.78 4.20
CA SER A 54 9.79 -4.84 4.83
C SER A 54 10.64 -5.62 3.83
N LEU A 55 10.24 -5.65 2.56
CA LEU A 55 11.06 -6.24 1.49
C LEU A 55 12.23 -5.34 1.09
N LEU A 56 12.11 -4.03 1.32
CA LEU A 56 13.13 -3.04 0.95
C LEU A 56 14.09 -2.71 2.09
N LEU A 57 13.60 -2.76 3.33
CA LEU A 57 14.32 -2.34 4.54
C LEU A 57 14.42 -3.52 5.52
N PRO A 58 15.59 -4.20 5.61
CA PRO A 58 15.79 -5.34 6.50
C PRO A 58 15.50 -5.03 7.98
N GLU A 59 15.85 -3.82 8.42
CA GLU A 59 15.58 -3.32 9.78
C GLU A 59 14.08 -3.31 10.07
N LEU A 60 13.28 -2.82 9.12
CA LEU A 60 11.82 -2.75 9.25
C LEU A 60 11.19 -4.15 9.24
N LYS A 61 11.78 -5.10 8.50
CA LYS A 61 11.31 -6.48 8.44
C LYS A 61 11.28 -7.13 9.81
N GLN A 62 12.35 -7.00 10.59
CA GLN A 62 12.41 -7.61 11.92
C GLN A 62 11.32 -7.05 12.84
N HIS A 63 11.13 -5.73 12.85
CA HIS A 63 10.09 -5.09 13.66
C HIS A 63 8.67 -5.47 13.23
N ILE A 64 8.41 -5.54 11.92
CA ILE A 64 7.10 -5.91 11.38
C ILE A 64 6.80 -7.38 11.69
N SER A 65 7.75 -8.29 11.44
CA SER A 65 7.58 -9.71 11.75
C SER A 65 7.29 -9.94 13.23
N HIS A 66 8.09 -9.36 14.12
CA HIS A 66 7.89 -9.47 15.56
C HIS A 66 6.51 -8.92 15.99
N THR A 67 6.06 -7.81 15.40
CA THR A 67 4.75 -7.24 15.71
C THR A 67 3.61 -8.16 15.28
N VAL A 68 3.70 -8.75 14.08
CA VAL A 68 2.67 -9.68 13.56
C VAL A 68 2.67 -11.00 14.31
N GLU A 69 3.83 -11.49 14.75
CA GLU A 69 3.95 -12.70 15.58
C GLU A 69 3.28 -12.51 16.96
N ASN A 70 3.49 -11.35 17.58
CA ASN A 70 2.88 -11.04 18.89
C ASN A 70 1.39 -10.69 18.79
N ASP A 71 0.95 -10.08 17.69
CA ASP A 71 -0.45 -9.71 17.46
C ASP A 71 -0.87 -10.01 16.01
N PRO A 72 -1.22 -11.26 15.70
CA PRO A 72 -1.67 -11.64 14.35
C PRO A 72 -2.92 -10.87 13.89
N GLY A 73 -3.73 -10.35 14.82
CA GLY A 73 -4.92 -9.58 14.53
C GLY A 73 -4.64 -8.17 14.00
N ILE A 74 -3.41 -7.66 14.15
CA ILE A 74 -3.03 -6.30 13.76
C ILE A 74 -3.26 -6.03 12.27
N VAL A 75 -3.10 -7.04 11.41
CA VAL A 75 -3.29 -6.93 9.96
C VAL A 75 -4.74 -6.69 9.54
N HIS A 76 -5.69 -6.87 10.46
CA HIS A 76 -7.12 -6.66 10.23
C HIS A 76 -7.67 -5.43 10.95
N ARG A 77 -6.85 -4.75 11.76
CA ARG A 77 -7.27 -3.52 12.44
C ARG A 77 -7.51 -2.40 11.43
N SER A 78 -8.59 -1.67 11.66
CA SER A 78 -8.85 -0.41 10.97
C SER A 78 -8.31 0.72 11.82
N LEU A 79 -7.92 1.82 11.18
CA LEU A 79 -7.80 3.09 11.91
C LEU A 79 -9.19 3.41 12.47
N SER A 80 -9.32 3.43 13.79
CA SER A 80 -10.44 4.05 14.47
C SER A 80 -10.29 5.55 14.27
N THR A 81 -11.26 6.18 13.61
CA THR A 81 -11.35 7.63 13.44
C THR A 81 -12.06 8.23 14.63
#